data_AF-A0A7R9FPI5-F1
#
_entry.id   AF-A0A7R9FPI5-F1
#
_cell.length_a   1.000
_cell.length_b   1.000
_cell.length_c   1.000
_cell.angle_alpha   90.00
_cell.angle_beta   90.00
_cell.angle_gamma   90.00
#
_symmetry.space_group_name_H-M   'P 1'
#
loop_
_entity.id
_entity.type
_entity.pdbx_description
1 polymer ?
#
loop_
_entity_poly.entity_id
_entity_poly.type
_entity_poly.pdbx_seq_one_letter_code
_entity_poly.pdbx_strand_id
1 'polypeptide(L)'
;MLSFLPQHLGRILLPLSSTSHAGHGLEDLPRYILDKMSTEPPTTLAPMTCPPGFNIPDTGERCADVNECARDNGGCAQYCSNSRGSFRCSCRLGYALDVDGSSCIGKMAAAHLACSTMVQLV
;
A
#
# COMPACT_ATOMS: atom_id res chain seq x y z
N MET A 1 0.66 -55.12 -46.69
CA MET A 1 -0.02 -54.54 -47.87
C MET A 1 0.53 -53.14 -48.09
N LEU A 2 1.23 -52.96 -49.21
CA LEU A 2 1.85 -51.71 -49.65
C LEU A 2 0.80 -50.76 -50.24
N SER A 3 0.87 -49.48 -49.89
CA SER A 3 0.47 -48.33 -50.72
C SER A 3 1.37 -47.15 -50.30
N PHE A 4 2.54 -46.96 -50.92
CA PHE A 4 2.81 -46.02 -52.02
C PHE A 4 2.40 -44.55 -51.76
N LEU A 5 3.45 -43.75 -51.49
CA LEU A 5 3.67 -42.29 -51.63
C LEU A 5 3.18 -41.74 -53.01
N PRO A 6 3.09 -40.41 -53.33
CA PRO A 6 4.13 -39.40 -52.99
C PRO A 6 3.74 -37.86 -52.98
N GLN A 7 4.65 -37.02 -52.43
CA GLN A 7 4.98 -35.58 -52.78
C GLN A 7 3.91 -34.49 -52.56
N HIS A 8 4.17 -33.23 -52.21
CA HIS A 8 5.30 -32.27 -52.28
C HIS A 8 4.82 -31.09 -51.37
N LEU A 9 5.62 -30.27 -50.67
CA LEU A 9 6.71 -29.41 -51.12
C LEU A 9 7.18 -28.61 -49.89
N GLY A 10 8.48 -28.31 -49.78
CA GLY A 10 8.95 -27.22 -48.90
C GLY A 10 10.16 -27.53 -48.03
N ARG A 11 11.31 -27.79 -48.65
CA ARG A 11 12.64 -27.63 -48.02
C ARG A 11 12.88 -26.13 -47.78
N ILE A 12 13.60 -25.78 -46.71
CA ILE A 12 14.87 -25.03 -46.78
C ILE A 12 15.65 -25.32 -45.49
N LEU A 13 16.90 -25.68 -45.70
CA LEU A 13 17.92 -26.03 -44.72
C LEU A 13 18.50 -24.76 -44.05
N LEU A 14 18.96 -24.95 -42.81
CA LEU A 14 19.74 -24.02 -41.98
C LEU A 14 20.97 -23.42 -42.70
N PRO A 15 21.60 -22.40 -42.09
CA PRO A 15 22.97 -22.69 -41.66
C PRO A 15 23.27 -22.25 -40.22
N LEU A 16 24.11 -23.06 -39.57
CA LEU A 16 24.94 -22.71 -38.41
C LEU A 16 26.28 -22.14 -38.90
N SER A 17 26.95 -21.38 -38.02
CA SER A 17 28.35 -20.85 -38.07
C SER A 17 28.47 -19.46 -38.76
N SER A 18 29.20 -18.45 -38.30
CA SER A 18 30.32 -18.35 -37.36
C SER A 18 30.49 -16.90 -36.83
N THR A 19 31.15 -16.82 -35.67
CA THR A 19 31.80 -15.69 -34.99
C THR A 19 32.52 -14.64 -35.86
N SER A 20 32.42 -13.34 -35.51
CA SER A 20 33.58 -12.42 -35.30
C SER A 20 33.17 -10.96 -35.00
N HIS A 21 33.35 -10.57 -33.74
CA HIS A 21 33.85 -9.30 -33.19
C HIS A 21 33.88 -7.98 -34.03
N ALA A 22 33.14 -6.97 -33.52
CA ALA A 22 33.58 -5.58 -33.28
C ALA A 22 32.40 -4.82 -32.62
N GLY A 23 32.45 -4.25 -31.40
CA GLY A 23 33.51 -4.09 -30.41
C GLY A 23 32.95 -3.52 -29.10
N HIS A 24 33.83 -3.47 -28.08
CA HIS A 24 33.84 -2.64 -26.85
C HIS A 24 32.53 -2.58 -26.04
N GLY A 25 32.39 -3.09 -24.82
CA GLY A 25 33.31 -3.22 -23.69
C GLY A 25 32.45 -2.97 -22.44
N LEU A 26 32.36 -3.94 -21.54
CA LEU A 26 32.81 -3.81 -20.15
C LEU A 26 31.98 -2.80 -19.32
N GLU A 27 31.11 -3.37 -18.49
CA GLU A 27 30.75 -2.98 -17.11
C GLU A 27 30.31 -1.54 -16.73
N ASP A 28 29.49 -1.48 -15.66
CA ASP A 28 29.10 -0.30 -14.87
C ASP A 28 27.96 0.59 -15.43
N LEU A 29 26.80 0.80 -14.79
CA LEU A 29 26.44 0.90 -13.37
C LEU A 29 24.88 1.09 -13.26
N PRO A 30 24.24 1.20 -12.08
CA PRO A 30 23.84 0.18 -11.11
C PRO A 30 22.30 0.10 -10.91
N ARG A 31 21.88 -0.65 -9.87
CA ARG A 31 20.53 -0.85 -9.31
C ARG A 31 19.81 0.45 -8.83
N TYR A 32 19.85 1.53 -9.59
CA TYR A 32 19.40 2.88 -9.18
C TYR A 32 17.86 3.10 -9.19
N ILE A 33 17.05 2.12 -9.60
CA ILE A 33 15.57 2.24 -9.65
C ILE A 33 14.87 1.49 -8.49
N LEU A 34 15.60 0.84 -7.57
CA LEU A 34 15.02 0.13 -6.41
C LEU A 34 15.19 0.85 -5.06
N ASP A 35 15.91 1.97 -5.01
CA ASP A 35 16.17 2.72 -3.78
C ASP A 35 15.36 4.02 -3.63
N LYS A 36 14.35 4.26 -4.46
CA LYS A 36 13.45 5.41 -4.27
C LYS A 36 12.34 5.17 -3.23
N MET A 37 12.60 4.31 -2.24
CA MET A 37 11.70 4.18 -1.09
C MET A 37 12.37 4.29 0.29
N SER A 38 13.70 4.41 0.45
CA SER A 38 14.27 4.60 1.82
C SER A 38 15.66 5.20 1.98
N THR A 39 16.41 5.60 0.93
CA THR A 39 17.86 5.89 1.14
C THR A 39 18.38 7.16 0.45
N GLU A 40 17.72 8.30 0.65
CA GLU A 40 18.41 9.59 0.43
C GLU A 40 18.54 10.33 1.78
N PRO A 41 19.77 10.51 2.31
CA PRO A 41 19.98 11.42 3.42
C PRO A 41 19.66 12.85 2.93
N PRO A 42 18.84 13.64 3.63
CA PRO A 42 18.57 15.00 3.19
C PRO A 42 19.86 15.83 3.32
N THR A 43 20.55 16.03 2.20
CA THR A 43 21.72 16.91 2.05
C THR A 43 21.35 18.40 1.94
N THR A 44 20.13 18.76 2.32
CA THR A 44 19.71 20.14 2.49
C THR A 44 19.25 20.28 3.93
N LEU A 45 19.66 21.36 4.60
CA LEU A 45 19.30 21.76 5.96
C LEU A 45 17.77 21.89 6.16
N ALA A 46 17.05 20.78 6.04
CA ALA A 46 15.71 20.65 6.52
C ALA A 46 15.80 20.70 8.05
N PRO A 47 14.98 21.54 8.71
CA PRO A 47 15.01 21.61 10.16
C PRO A 47 14.82 20.22 10.75
N MET A 48 15.42 19.97 11.93
CA MET A 48 15.20 18.78 12.78
C MET A 48 13.75 18.74 13.29
N THR A 49 12.81 18.77 12.35
CA THR A 49 11.39 18.91 12.58
C THR A 49 10.72 17.84 11.76
N CYS A 50 10.00 16.97 12.44
CA CYS A 50 9.23 15.94 11.79
C CYS A 50 8.00 16.52 11.05
N PRO A 51 7.50 15.83 10.01
CA PRO A 51 6.19 16.14 9.46
C PRO A 51 5.10 16.10 10.54
N PRO A 52 3.95 16.77 10.34
CA PRO A 52 2.81 16.67 11.25
C PRO A 52 2.41 15.21 11.50
N GLY A 53 2.06 14.88 12.75
CA GLY A 53 1.74 13.51 13.16
C GLY A 53 2.95 12.64 13.49
N PHE A 54 4.16 13.22 13.54
CA PHE A 54 5.39 12.50 13.89
C PHE A 54 6.21 13.24 14.95
N ASN A 55 6.98 12.50 15.76
CA ASN A 55 7.93 13.05 16.72
C ASN A 55 9.32 12.39 16.58
N ILE A 56 10.35 13.06 17.11
CA ILE A 56 11.69 12.49 17.20
C ILE A 56 11.73 11.59 18.44
N PRO A 57 11.97 10.28 18.31
CA PRO A 57 12.15 9.39 19.44
C PRO A 57 13.51 9.65 20.10
N ASP A 58 13.65 9.28 21.38
CA ASP A 58 14.89 9.46 22.16
C ASP A 58 16.12 8.76 21.53
N THR A 59 15.89 7.80 20.63
CA THR A 59 16.94 7.10 19.87
C THR A 59 17.54 7.94 18.75
N GLY A 60 16.89 9.03 18.32
CA GLY A 60 17.42 9.99 17.34
C GLY A 60 17.51 9.47 15.89
N GLU A 61 16.96 8.29 15.58
CA GLU A 61 17.23 7.62 14.30
C GLU A 61 16.28 8.02 13.17
N ARG A 62 15.03 8.38 13.47
CA ARG A 62 13.99 8.73 12.48
C ARG A 62 12.71 9.20 13.15
N CYS A 63 11.94 10.04 12.45
CA CYS A 63 10.61 10.44 12.88
C CYS A 63 9.72 9.21 13.09
N ALA A 64 9.25 9.04 14.33
CA ALA A 64 8.29 8.03 14.72
C ALA A 64 6.88 8.61 14.60
N ASP A 65 5.95 7.76 14.17
CA ASP A 65 4.53 8.10 14.12
C ASP A 65 4.02 8.36 15.54
N VAL A 66 3.32 9.48 15.75
CA VAL A 66 2.67 9.76 17.02
C VAL A 66 1.37 8.99 17.03
N ASN A 67 1.20 8.06 17.97
CA ASN A 67 -0.09 7.41 18.15
C ASN A 67 -1.02 8.30 18.97
N GLU A 68 -1.82 9.15 18.32
CA GLU A 68 -2.74 10.05 19.02
C GLU A 68 -3.85 9.28 19.76
N CYS A 69 -4.20 8.07 19.31
CA CYS A 69 -5.17 7.22 20.00
C CYS A 69 -4.70 6.73 21.37
N ALA A 70 -3.38 6.68 21.61
CA ALA A 70 -2.83 6.26 22.89
C ALA A 70 -3.11 7.26 24.03
N ARG A 71 -3.46 8.51 23.69
CA ARG A 71 -3.80 9.56 24.66
C ARG A 71 -5.23 10.01 24.44
N ASP A 72 -6.07 9.84 25.47
CA ASP A 72 -7.47 10.28 25.46
C ASP A 72 -8.25 9.84 24.21
N ASN A 73 -7.94 8.64 23.68
CA ASN A 73 -8.56 8.09 22.47
C ASN A 73 -8.49 9.04 21.25
N GLY A 74 -7.46 9.89 21.15
CA GLY A 74 -7.35 10.91 20.10
C GLY A 74 -8.46 11.97 20.15
N GLY A 75 -9.20 12.09 21.26
CA GLY A 75 -10.41 12.89 21.36
C GLY A 75 -11.65 12.28 20.69
N CYS A 76 -11.57 11.05 20.19
CA CYS A 76 -12.70 10.38 19.56
C CYS A 76 -13.76 9.99 20.61
N ALA A 77 -15.03 10.29 20.35
CA ALA A 77 -16.13 9.93 21.23
C ALA A 77 -16.34 8.42 21.39
N GLN A 78 -15.94 7.63 20.39
CA GLN A 78 -16.14 6.18 20.39
C GLN A 78 -14.86 5.43 20.00
N TYR A 79 -14.58 5.23 18.72
CA TYR A 79 -13.43 4.45 18.27
C TYR A 79 -12.37 5.33 17.62
N CYS A 80 -11.11 5.15 18.01
CA CYS A 80 -9.94 5.75 17.38
C CYS A 80 -9.14 4.69 16.64
N SER A 81 -8.71 5.00 15.42
CA SER A 81 -7.79 4.18 14.65
C SER A 81 -6.57 5.02 14.28
N ASN A 82 -5.39 4.61 14.78
CA ASN A 82 -4.14 5.26 14.46
C ASN A 82 -3.70 4.90 13.04
N SER A 83 -3.20 5.89 12.31
CA SER A 83 -2.66 5.71 10.97
C SER A 83 -1.34 6.46 10.83
N ARG A 84 -0.57 6.15 9.80
CA ARG A 84 0.73 6.82 9.64
C ARG A 84 0.53 8.31 9.33
N GLY A 85 0.98 9.17 10.24
CA GLY A 85 0.93 10.64 10.18
C GLY A 85 -0.40 11.26 10.61
N SER A 86 -1.36 10.48 11.09
CA SER A 86 -2.69 10.97 11.50
C SER A 86 -3.49 9.88 12.22
N PHE A 87 -4.67 10.22 12.70
CA PHE A 87 -5.63 9.25 13.23
C PHE A 87 -7.02 9.52 12.65
N ARG A 88 -7.94 8.57 12.83
CA ARG A 88 -9.32 8.76 12.43
C ARG A 88 -10.29 8.21 13.46
N CYS A 89 -11.32 9.00 13.76
CA CYS A 89 -12.42 8.58 14.58
C CYS A 89 -13.48 7.82 13.79
N SER A 90 -14.13 6.86 14.43
CA SER A 90 -15.27 6.12 13.88
C SER A 90 -16.30 5.82 14.96
N CYS A 91 -17.54 5.59 14.52
CA CYS A 91 -18.68 5.40 15.41
C CYS A 91 -19.22 3.97 15.34
N ARG A 92 -19.80 3.52 16.46
CA ARG A 92 -20.61 2.32 16.59
C ARG A 92 -21.80 2.34 15.64
N LEU A 93 -22.33 1.16 15.38
CA LEU A 93 -23.59 0.99 14.65
C LEU A 93 -24.69 1.84 15.30
N GLY A 94 -25.49 2.52 14.47
CA GLY A 94 -26.54 3.44 14.93
C GLY A 94 -26.04 4.85 15.25
N TYR A 95 -24.77 5.18 14.98
CA TYR A 95 -24.21 6.51 15.13
C TYR A 95 -23.48 6.94 13.86
N ALA A 96 -23.24 8.24 13.71
CA ALA A 96 -22.37 8.78 12.68
C ALA A 96 -21.43 9.84 13.21
N LEU A 97 -20.28 9.93 12.56
CA LEU A 97 -19.30 10.94 12.85
C LEU A 97 -19.85 12.31 12.49
N ASP A 98 -19.79 13.23 13.43
CA ASP A 98 -20.21 14.62 13.26
C ASP A 98 -19.17 15.42 12.46
N VAL A 99 -19.51 16.65 12.09
CA VAL A 99 -18.65 17.54 11.28
C VAL A 99 -17.36 17.94 11.97
N ASP A 100 -17.30 17.80 13.30
CA ASP A 100 -16.10 18.01 14.10
C ASP A 100 -15.07 16.88 13.95
N GLY A 101 -15.43 15.78 13.27
CA GLY A 101 -14.56 14.64 13.01
C GLY A 101 -14.26 13.77 14.24
N SER A 102 -14.93 14.01 15.38
CA SER A 102 -14.63 13.32 16.64
C SER A 102 -15.87 12.91 17.44
N SER A 103 -16.96 13.66 17.36
CA SER A 103 -18.23 13.36 18.01
C SER A 103 -19.05 12.34 17.22
N CYS A 104 -19.85 11.54 17.94
CA CYS A 104 -20.74 10.56 17.33
C CYS A 104 -22.20 10.93 17.63
N ILE A 105 -22.92 11.38 16.61
CA ILE A 105 -24.34 11.70 16.70
C ILE A 105 -25.19 10.46 16.41
N GLY A 106 -26.22 10.23 17.23
CA GLY A 106 -27.14 9.11 17.06
C GLY A 106 -27.85 9.19 15.72
N LYS A 107 -27.63 8.20 14.85
CA LYS A 107 -28.47 7.98 13.69
C LYS A 107 -29.65 7.13 14.16
N MET A 108 -30.82 7.76 14.24
CA MET A 108 -32.07 7.05 14.52
C MET A 108 -32.12 5.78 13.66
N ALA A 109 -32.21 4.66 14.37
CA ALA A 109 -31.98 3.31 13.91
C ALA A 109 -32.98 2.87 12.82
N ALA A 110 -32.79 3.29 11.57
CA ALA A 110 -33.44 2.65 10.42
C ALA A 110 -32.84 1.25 10.15
N ALA A 111 -31.57 1.02 10.56
CA ALA A 111 -30.87 -0.24 10.31
C ALA A 111 -31.11 -1.33 11.37
N HIS A 112 -31.63 -0.97 12.56
CA HIS A 112 -31.89 -1.95 13.62
C HIS A 112 -33.30 -2.57 13.54
N LEU A 113 -34.20 -2.02 12.71
CA LEU A 113 -35.52 -2.61 12.47
C LEU A 113 -35.48 -3.80 11.50
N ALA A 114 -34.35 -4.05 10.83
CA ALA A 114 -34.19 -5.17 9.91
C ALA A 114 -33.72 -6.48 10.58
N CYS A 115 -33.23 -6.44 11.83
CA CYS A 115 -32.68 -7.61 12.55
C CYS A 115 -33.50 -8.00 13.80
N SER A 116 -34.78 -7.63 13.86
CA SER A 116 -35.72 -8.13 14.88
C SER A 116 -36.94 -8.84 14.31
N THR A 117 -37.14 -8.82 12.99
CA THR A 117 -38.30 -9.49 12.35
C THR A 117 -38.03 -10.91 11.85
N MET A 118 -36.82 -11.45 12.04
CA MET A 118 -36.48 -12.84 11.69
C MET A 118 -36.54 -13.82 12.89
N VAL A 119 -37.20 -13.43 13.98
CA VAL A 119 -37.59 -14.32 15.09
C VAL A 119 -39.10 -14.26 15.29
N GLN A 120 -39.84 -14.50 14.21
CA GLN A 120 -41.28 -14.77 14.25
C GLN A 120 -41.59 -15.91 13.27
N LEU A 121 -40.89 -17.03 13.47
CA LEU A 121 -41.33 -18.34 13.01
C LEU A 121 -41.33 -19.29 14.22
N VAL A 122 -42.38 -19.18 15.02
CA VAL A 122 -42.94 -20.27 15.85
C VAL A 122 -44.41 -19.96 16.09
#